data_AF-A0A7V8XMW1-F1
#
_entry.id   AF-A0A7V8XMW1-F1
#
_cell.length_a   1.000
_cell.length_b   1.000
_cell.length_c   1.000
_cell.angle_alpha   90.00
_cell.angle_beta   90.00
_cell.angle_gamma   90.00
#
_symmetry.space_group_name_H-M   'P 1'
#
loop_
_entity.id
_entity.type
_entity.pdbx_description
1 polymer ?
#
loop_
_entity_poly.entity_id
_entity_poly.type
_entity_poly.pdbx_seq_one_letter_code
_entity_poly.pdbx_strand_id
1 'polypeptide(L)'
;AKLGLTELFFESVEPENADVPIEEMLAKLPEGNYTIAGPGQENGRSTGRTSGTAWLTHDIPAGPKLVSPAEGATVPVRGVVARWKPVSRTIAGEPVTIIAYQLIVEKDVEPPRHMIGKLGLSMYLPWAVTSIALPDGFLQPHTAYKWEVLAIERSGNQTLSSGSFRTR
;
A
#
# COMPACT_ATOMS: atom_id res chain seq x y z
N ALA A 1 -3.24 -22.64 30.92
CA ALA A 1 -3.41 -21.23 30.50
C ALA A 1 -4.59 -21.16 29.52
N LYS A 2 -5.39 -20.09 29.55
CA LYS A 2 -6.43 -19.85 28.52
C LYS A 2 -5.80 -18.96 27.44
N LEU A 3 -5.87 -19.40 26.18
CA LEU A 3 -5.42 -18.61 25.04
C LEU A 3 -6.47 -17.52 24.74
N GLY A 4 -6.02 -16.30 24.47
CA GLY A 4 -6.83 -15.20 23.98
C GLY A 4 -6.53 -14.94 22.50
N LEU A 5 -7.44 -14.25 21.82
CA LEU A 5 -7.31 -13.88 20.41
C LEU A 5 -7.28 -12.37 20.30
N THR A 6 -6.17 -11.82 19.81
CA THR A 6 -5.97 -10.37 19.68
C THR A 6 -6.55 -9.84 18.36
N GLU A 7 -6.52 -10.66 17.31
CA GLU A 7 -6.94 -10.26 15.97
C GLU A 7 -7.53 -11.45 15.21
N LEU A 8 -8.57 -11.17 14.42
CA LEU A 8 -9.11 -12.04 13.39
C LEU A 8 -9.03 -11.28 12.08
N PHE A 9 -8.19 -11.75 11.19
CA PHE A 9 -7.97 -11.14 9.90
C PHE A 9 -8.50 -12.06 8.81
N PHE A 10 -9.44 -11.55 8.01
CA PHE A 10 -10.00 -12.23 6.86
C PHE A 10 -9.75 -11.36 5.64
N GLU A 11 -9.00 -11.88 4.67
CA GLU A 11 -8.85 -11.30 3.35
C GLU A 11 -9.62 -12.15 2.33
N SER A 12 -10.28 -11.49 1.39
CA SER A 12 -10.68 -12.15 0.15
C SER A 12 -9.48 -12.20 -0.80
N VAL A 13 -9.58 -13.02 -1.85
CA VAL A 13 -8.77 -12.78 -3.04
C VAL A 13 -9.17 -11.40 -3.58
N GLU A 14 -8.22 -10.54 -3.90
CA GLU A 14 -8.48 -9.25 -4.56
C GLU A 14 -8.75 -9.51 -6.05
N PRO A 15 -10.00 -9.42 -6.53
CA PRO A 15 -10.29 -9.62 -7.95
C PRO A 15 -9.74 -8.45 -8.76
N GLU A 16 -9.41 -8.70 -10.03
CA GLU A 16 -9.11 -7.60 -10.94
C GLU A 16 -10.38 -6.79 -11.24
N ASN A 17 -10.21 -5.50 -11.55
CA ASN A 17 -11.33 -4.64 -11.97
C ASN A 17 -12.05 -5.15 -13.23
N ALA A 18 -11.41 -6.03 -14.01
CA ALA A 18 -12.02 -6.69 -15.16
C ALA A 18 -13.07 -7.75 -14.75
N ASP A 19 -12.88 -8.38 -13.59
CA ASP A 19 -13.79 -9.39 -13.05
C ASP A 19 -14.87 -8.75 -12.17
N VAL A 20 -14.48 -7.75 -11.37
CA VAL A 20 -15.38 -7.00 -10.50
C VAL A 20 -15.14 -5.50 -10.71
N PRO A 21 -15.98 -4.82 -11.51
CA PRO A 21 -15.83 -3.38 -11.75
C PRO A 21 -15.80 -2.58 -10.46
N ILE A 22 -14.92 -1.58 -10.39
CA ILE A 22 -14.74 -0.77 -9.18
C ILE A 22 -16.04 -0.06 -8.80
N GLU A 23 -16.84 0.38 -9.77
CA GLU A 23 -18.12 1.04 -9.55
C GLU A 23 -19.11 0.12 -8.82
N GLU A 24 -19.10 -1.19 -9.11
CA GLU A 24 -19.95 -2.16 -8.40
C GLU A 24 -19.51 -2.35 -6.95
N MET A 25 -18.21 -2.34 -6.68
CA MET A 25 -17.66 -2.43 -5.33
C MET A 25 -17.98 -1.17 -4.51
N LEU A 26 -17.77 0.00 -5.10
CA LEU A 26 -18.09 1.29 -4.46
C LEU A 26 -19.59 1.40 -4.14
N ALA A 27 -20.47 0.88 -5.00
CA ALA A 27 -21.91 0.85 -4.75
C ALA A 27 -22.30 -0.04 -3.55
N LYS A 28 -21.53 -1.10 -3.24
CA LYS A 28 -21.76 -1.95 -2.07
C LYS A 28 -21.32 -1.29 -0.76
N LEU A 29 -20.37 -0.36 -0.83
CA LEU A 29 -19.80 0.35 0.30
C LEU A 29 -19.89 1.86 0.06
N PRO A 30 -21.09 2.45 0.07
CA PRO A 30 -21.28 3.87 -0.18
C PRO A 30 -20.55 4.74 0.85
N GLU A 31 -20.14 5.94 0.46
CA GLU A 31 -19.54 6.90 1.39
C GLU A 31 -20.47 7.18 2.58
N GLY A 32 -19.92 7.26 3.79
CA GLY A 32 -20.76 7.29 4.98
C GLY A 32 -20.02 7.09 6.29
N ASN A 33 -20.72 7.38 7.39
CA ASN A 33 -20.29 6.97 8.72
C ASN A 33 -20.71 5.53 8.97
N TYR A 34 -19.75 4.65 9.24
CA TYR A 34 -19.96 3.26 9.59
C TYR A 34 -19.70 3.04 11.06
N THR A 35 -20.73 2.65 11.81
CA THR A 35 -20.60 2.29 13.22
C THR A 35 -20.51 0.78 13.36
N ILE A 36 -19.41 0.31 13.93
CA ILE A 36 -19.22 -1.08 14.35
C ILE A 36 -19.41 -1.12 15.86
N ALA A 37 -20.28 -2.00 16.33
CA ALA A 37 -20.58 -2.15 17.75
C ALA A 37 -20.61 -3.63 18.16
N GLY A 38 -20.11 -3.92 19.35
CA GLY A 38 -20.06 -5.27 19.90
C GLY A 38 -19.87 -5.26 21.41
N PRO A 39 -19.89 -6.43 22.07
CA PRO A 39 -19.55 -6.51 23.48
C PRO A 39 -18.07 -6.20 23.71
N GLY A 40 -17.78 -5.26 24.59
CA GLY A 40 -16.43 -5.06 25.13
C GLY A 40 -16.03 -6.25 25.99
N GLN A 41 -14.75 -6.62 25.97
CA GLN A 41 -14.20 -7.73 26.73
C GLN A 41 -12.96 -7.26 27.50
N GLU A 42 -12.90 -7.58 28.79
CA GLU A 42 -11.72 -7.36 29.63
C GLU A 42 -11.50 -8.59 30.50
N ASN A 43 -10.31 -9.20 30.42
CA ASN A 43 -9.97 -10.42 31.14
C ASN A 43 -11.00 -11.57 30.97
N GLY A 44 -11.57 -11.69 29.77
CA GLY A 44 -12.57 -12.71 29.42
C GLY A 44 -13.96 -12.48 30.02
N ARG A 45 -14.24 -11.28 30.53
CA ARG A 45 -15.57 -10.86 30.99
C ARG A 45 -16.09 -9.73 30.11
N SER A 46 -17.38 -9.78 29.79
CA SER A 46 -17.99 -8.67 29.07
C SER A 46 -18.06 -7.43 29.97
N THR A 47 -17.66 -6.27 29.42
CA THR A 47 -17.67 -4.96 30.11
C THR A 47 -18.81 -4.05 29.64
N GLY A 48 -19.75 -4.58 28.85
CA GLY A 48 -20.84 -3.82 28.24
C GLY A 48 -20.68 -3.68 26.74
N ARG A 49 -21.39 -2.72 26.14
CA ARG A 49 -21.27 -2.43 24.69
C ARG A 49 -20.10 -1.48 24.44
N THR A 50 -19.29 -1.81 23.44
CA THR A 50 -18.32 -0.89 22.84
C THR A 50 -18.73 -0.62 21.40
N SER A 51 -18.39 0.56 20.89
CA SER A 51 -18.63 0.94 19.50
C SER A 51 -17.57 1.92 19.01
N GLY A 52 -17.22 1.82 17.73
CA GLY A 52 -16.42 2.80 17.01
C GLY A 52 -17.15 3.23 15.74
N THR A 53 -17.02 4.49 15.36
CA THR A 53 -17.52 5.02 14.10
C THR A 53 -16.35 5.51 13.25
N ALA A 54 -16.31 5.11 11.99
CA ALA A 54 -15.35 5.58 11.01
C ALA A 54 -16.08 6.20 9.81
N TRP A 55 -15.47 7.22 9.21
CA TRP A 55 -15.93 7.81 7.96
C TRP A 55 -15.28 7.09 6.78
N LEU A 56 -16.08 6.55 5.87
CA LEU A 56 -15.64 5.96 4.61
C LEU A 56 -15.84 6.97 3.48
N THR A 57 -14.79 7.16 2.66
CA THR A 57 -14.79 8.07 1.51
C THR A 57 -14.37 7.31 0.27
N HIS A 58 -14.76 7.80 -0.89
CA HIS A 58 -14.32 7.33 -2.20
C HIS A 58 -13.28 8.28 -2.82
N ASP A 59 -12.61 9.09 -2.00
CA ASP A 59 -11.43 9.87 -2.40
C ASP A 59 -10.24 8.92 -2.65
N ILE A 60 -10.34 8.08 -3.68
CA ILE A 60 -9.33 7.09 -4.05
C ILE A 60 -8.30 7.78 -4.96
N PRO A 61 -7.03 7.95 -4.52
CA PRO A 61 -6.02 8.61 -5.34
C PRO A 61 -5.82 7.94 -6.70
N ALA A 62 -5.52 8.71 -7.74
CA ALA A 62 -4.97 8.12 -8.95
C ALA A 62 -3.60 7.50 -8.65
N GLY A 63 -3.27 6.40 -9.33
CA GLY A 63 -1.98 5.73 -9.16
C GLY A 63 -0.78 6.64 -9.47
N PRO A 64 0.30 6.61 -8.66
CA PRO A 64 1.52 7.35 -8.96
C PRO A 64 2.12 6.94 -10.32
N LYS A 65 2.36 7.92 -11.19
CA LYS A 65 3.07 7.62 -12.45
C LYS A 65 4.56 7.41 -12.19
N LEU A 66 5.02 6.17 -12.28
CA LEU A 66 6.43 5.80 -12.16
C LEU A 66 7.26 6.38 -13.32
N VAL A 67 8.43 6.93 -13.02
CA VAL A 67 9.33 7.60 -13.98
C VAL A 67 10.68 6.89 -14.11
N SER A 68 11.27 6.50 -12.99
CA SER A 68 12.58 5.82 -12.95
C SER A 68 12.67 4.92 -11.72
N PRO A 69 13.25 3.72 -11.80
CA PRO A 69 13.64 3.03 -13.04
C PRO A 69 12.44 2.80 -13.98
N ALA A 70 12.68 2.80 -15.30
CA ALA A 70 11.63 2.43 -16.24
C ALA A 70 11.30 0.93 -16.11
N GLU A 71 10.10 0.54 -16.53
CA GLU A 71 9.68 -0.86 -16.51
C GLU A 71 10.67 -1.76 -17.27
N GLY A 72 11.13 -2.83 -16.63
CA GLY A 72 12.10 -3.77 -17.17
C GLY A 72 13.52 -3.22 -17.35
N ALA A 73 13.82 -2.03 -16.81
CA ALA A 73 15.14 -1.42 -16.99
C ALA A 73 16.27 -2.27 -16.39
N THR A 74 17.45 -2.17 -17.01
CA THR A 74 18.70 -2.68 -16.43
C THR A 74 19.52 -1.52 -15.86
N VAL A 75 19.78 -1.54 -14.55
CA VAL A 75 20.39 -0.42 -13.80
C VAL A 75 21.69 -0.85 -13.11
N PRO A 76 22.62 0.08 -12.76
CA PRO A 76 23.75 -0.23 -11.89
C PRO A 76 23.30 -0.58 -10.46
N VAL A 77 24.19 -1.18 -9.66
CA VAL A 77 23.95 -1.46 -8.23
C VAL A 77 24.05 -0.23 -7.32
N ARG A 78 24.49 0.93 -7.84
CA ARG A 78 24.68 2.18 -7.10
C ARG A 78 24.15 3.37 -7.89
N GLY A 79 23.77 4.42 -7.19
CA GLY A 79 23.27 5.66 -7.81
C GLY A 79 21.91 5.51 -8.51
N VAL A 80 21.13 4.49 -8.16
CA VAL A 80 19.76 4.31 -8.66
C VAL A 80 18.83 5.27 -7.92
N VAL A 81 18.02 6.00 -8.66
CA VAL A 81 17.03 6.93 -8.11
C VAL A 81 15.64 6.46 -8.50
N ALA A 82 14.84 6.08 -7.49
CA ALA A 82 13.42 5.87 -7.62
C ALA A 82 12.74 7.23 -7.78
N ARG A 83 11.90 7.41 -8.80
CA ARG A 83 11.21 8.68 -9.11
C ARG A 83 9.82 8.40 -9.66
N TRP A 84 8.86 9.18 -9.21
CA TRP A 84 7.48 9.17 -9.66
C TRP A 84 6.97 10.60 -9.85
N LYS A 85 5.79 10.75 -10.45
CA LYS A 85 5.09 12.04 -10.52
C LYS A 85 4.21 12.24 -9.28
N PRO A 86 4.02 13.49 -8.83
CA PRO A 86 3.05 13.78 -7.78
C PRO A 86 1.64 13.42 -8.23
N VAL A 87 0.82 12.94 -7.30
CA VAL A 87 -0.61 12.69 -7.45
C VAL A 87 -1.39 13.86 -6.84
N SER A 88 -2.40 14.33 -7.55
CA SER A 88 -3.27 15.43 -7.10
C SER A 88 -4.74 15.23 -7.48
N ARG A 89 -5.06 14.08 -8.09
CA ARG A 89 -6.41 13.72 -8.53
C ARG A 89 -6.80 12.33 -8.07
N THR A 90 -8.09 12.09 -7.89
CA THR A 90 -8.67 10.76 -7.68
C THR A 90 -8.76 9.99 -9.00
N ILE A 91 -9.12 8.71 -8.92
CA ILE A 91 -9.44 7.89 -10.11
C ILE A 91 -10.62 8.45 -10.93
N ALA A 92 -11.50 9.23 -10.30
CA ALA A 92 -12.61 9.92 -10.97
C ALA A 92 -12.22 11.30 -11.54
N GLY A 93 -10.98 11.75 -11.33
CA GLY A 93 -10.49 13.06 -11.80
C GLY A 93 -10.75 14.23 -10.84
N GLU A 94 -11.30 13.98 -9.66
CA GLU A 94 -11.55 15.00 -8.64
C GLU A 94 -10.26 15.39 -7.89
N PRO A 95 -10.13 16.61 -7.34
CA PRO A 95 -8.96 16.98 -6.54
C PRO A 95 -8.80 16.09 -5.30
N VAL A 96 -7.57 15.66 -4.98
CA VAL A 96 -7.25 14.92 -3.76
C VAL A 96 -5.99 15.46 -3.09
N THR A 97 -5.94 15.40 -1.76
CA THR A 97 -4.76 15.82 -0.98
C THR A 97 -3.97 14.60 -0.52
N ILE A 98 -2.79 14.40 -1.11
CA ILE A 98 -1.83 13.39 -0.65
C ILE A 98 -1.12 13.88 0.61
N ILE A 99 -1.05 13.03 1.63
CA ILE A 99 -0.36 13.31 2.89
C ILE A 99 0.96 12.56 3.01
N ALA A 100 1.10 11.44 2.31
CA ALA A 100 2.31 10.65 2.28
C ALA A 100 2.44 9.83 0.99
N TYR A 101 3.68 9.46 0.67
CA TYR A 101 3.97 8.33 -0.21
C TYR A 101 4.57 7.19 0.60
N GLN A 102 4.40 5.96 0.15
CA GLN A 102 5.22 4.85 0.61
C GLN A 102 6.00 4.29 -0.58
N LEU A 103 7.32 4.19 -0.45
CA LEU A 103 8.18 3.52 -1.43
C LEU A 103 8.53 2.13 -0.90
N ILE A 104 8.27 1.12 -1.71
CA ILE A 104 8.63 -0.27 -1.44
C ILE A 104 9.58 -0.72 -2.56
N VAL A 105 10.69 -1.37 -2.21
CA VAL A 105 11.59 -2.01 -3.19
C VAL A 105 11.98 -3.36 -2.64
N GLU A 106 11.65 -4.42 -3.36
CA GLU A 106 11.80 -5.80 -2.91
C GLU A 106 12.43 -6.66 -3.99
N LYS A 107 13.18 -7.69 -3.58
CA LYS A 107 13.68 -8.69 -4.53
C LYS A 107 12.51 -9.45 -5.13
N ASP A 108 12.49 -9.61 -6.45
CA ASP A 108 11.45 -10.37 -7.13
C ASP A 108 11.76 -11.87 -7.12
N VAL A 109 11.76 -12.44 -5.93
CA VAL A 109 11.97 -13.88 -5.67
C VAL A 109 11.00 -14.35 -4.61
N GLU A 110 10.77 -15.66 -4.57
CA GLU A 110 9.97 -16.27 -3.51
C GLU A 110 10.61 -15.98 -2.13
N PRO A 111 9.83 -15.59 -1.11
CA PRO A 111 10.36 -15.41 0.23
C PRO A 111 10.98 -16.71 0.78
N PRO A 112 12.01 -16.62 1.64
CA PRO A 112 12.53 -17.78 2.34
C PRO A 112 11.43 -18.50 3.13
N ARG A 113 11.49 -19.84 3.20
CA ARG A 113 10.46 -20.71 3.82
C ARG A 113 9.97 -20.28 5.22
N HIS A 114 10.82 -19.60 5.99
CA HIS A 114 10.55 -19.21 7.37
C HIS A 114 10.37 -17.71 7.56
N MET A 115 10.26 -16.94 6.46
CA MET A 115 10.08 -15.51 6.46
C MET A 115 8.70 -15.16 5.90
N ILE A 116 8.03 -14.22 6.55
CA ILE A 116 6.81 -13.61 6.02
C ILE A 116 7.25 -12.41 5.18
N GLY A 117 6.90 -12.40 3.90
CA GLY A 117 7.25 -11.32 2.96
C GLY A 117 8.65 -11.42 2.35
N LYS A 118 8.91 -10.55 1.36
CA LYS A 118 10.16 -10.54 0.58
C LYS A 118 11.22 -9.66 1.25
N LEU A 119 12.49 -9.91 0.93
CA LEU A 119 13.58 -9.04 1.37
C LEU A 119 13.58 -7.74 0.58
N GLY A 120 13.51 -6.61 1.28
CA GLY A 120 13.48 -5.30 0.66
C GLY A 120 13.55 -4.13 1.63
N LEU A 121 13.18 -2.96 1.13
CA LEU A 121 12.98 -1.74 1.89
C LEU A 121 11.52 -1.30 1.76
N SER A 122 11.02 -0.65 2.81
CA SER A 122 9.70 -0.02 2.85
C SER A 122 9.83 1.26 3.65
N MET A 123 9.45 2.40 3.07
CA MET A 123 9.60 3.70 3.70
C MET A 123 8.41 4.61 3.45
N TYR A 124 7.89 5.20 4.52
CA TYR A 124 6.93 6.30 4.43
C TYR A 124 7.67 7.63 4.23
N LEU A 125 7.16 8.44 3.32
CA LEU A 125 7.78 9.66 2.85
C LEU A 125 6.77 10.82 2.94
N PRO A 126 7.21 12.03 3.28
CA PRO A 126 6.36 13.21 3.21
C PRO A 126 5.78 13.40 1.80
N TRP A 127 4.56 13.94 1.71
CA TRP A 127 3.84 14.19 0.45
C TRP A 127 4.63 14.96 -0.62
N ALA A 128 5.61 15.77 -0.23
CA ALA A 128 6.43 16.56 -1.16
C ALA A 128 7.56 15.76 -1.81
N VAL A 129 7.86 14.57 -1.30
CA VAL A 129 8.94 13.71 -1.82
C VAL A 129 8.42 12.90 -3.00
N THR A 130 9.02 13.10 -4.17
CA THR A 130 8.70 12.33 -5.39
C THR A 130 9.93 11.65 -6.01
N SER A 131 11.03 11.61 -5.26
CA SER A 131 12.22 10.85 -5.64
C SER A 131 13.09 10.50 -4.44
N ILE A 132 13.67 9.31 -4.45
CA ILE A 132 14.60 8.80 -3.43
C ILE A 132 15.77 8.10 -4.11
N ALA A 133 16.99 8.42 -3.70
CA ALA A 133 18.16 7.63 -4.04
C ALA A 133 18.12 6.32 -3.22
N LEU A 134 18.21 5.18 -3.89
CA LEU A 134 18.30 3.91 -3.21
C LEU A 134 19.66 3.82 -2.50
N PRO A 135 19.71 3.38 -1.22
CA PRO A 135 20.97 3.31 -0.49
C PRO A 135 22.02 2.46 -1.21
N ASP A 136 23.24 2.97 -1.32
CA ASP A 136 24.34 2.19 -1.85
C ASP A 136 24.57 0.94 -0.99
N GLY A 137 24.72 -0.22 -1.65
CA GLY A 137 24.84 -1.51 -0.97
C GLY A 137 23.50 -2.23 -0.71
N PHE A 138 22.35 -1.57 -0.94
CA PHE A 138 21.05 -2.25 -0.90
C PHE A 138 20.85 -3.18 -2.10
N LEU A 139 21.18 -2.70 -3.30
CA LEU A 139 21.01 -3.46 -4.53
C LEU A 139 22.14 -4.49 -4.72
N GLN A 140 21.76 -5.72 -5.03
CA GLN A 140 22.68 -6.81 -5.34
C GLN A 140 22.88 -6.92 -6.85
N PRO A 141 24.07 -7.32 -7.35
CA PRO A 141 24.28 -7.53 -8.78
C PRO A 141 23.38 -8.65 -9.33
N HIS A 142 23.07 -8.57 -10.62
CA HIS A 142 22.27 -9.57 -11.35
C HIS A 142 20.95 -9.98 -10.68
N THR A 143 20.30 -9.05 -9.98
CA THR A 143 19.11 -9.32 -9.17
C THR A 143 17.92 -8.54 -9.71
N ALA A 144 16.78 -9.22 -9.84
CA ALA A 144 15.50 -8.60 -10.21
C ALA A 144 14.82 -8.02 -8.97
N TYR A 145 14.23 -6.84 -9.14
CA TYR A 145 13.51 -6.12 -8.10
C TYR A 145 12.14 -5.69 -8.62
N LYS A 146 11.14 -5.79 -7.76
CA LYS A 146 9.89 -5.04 -7.87
C LYS A 146 9.99 -3.79 -7.03
N TRP A 147 9.40 -2.71 -7.50
CA TRP A 147 9.29 -1.48 -6.74
C TRP A 147 7.91 -0.89 -6.91
N GLU A 148 7.43 -0.30 -5.84
CA GLU A 148 6.06 0.19 -5.74
C GLU A 148 6.04 1.54 -5.06
N VAL A 149 5.11 2.39 -5.49
CA VAL A 149 4.82 3.65 -4.83
C VAL A 149 3.34 3.69 -4.52
N LEU A 150 3.01 3.84 -3.23
CA LEU A 150 1.66 4.11 -2.77
C LEU A 150 1.50 5.62 -2.62
N ALA A 151 0.42 6.18 -3.16
CA ALA A 151 -0.07 7.51 -2.78
C ALA A 151 -1.11 7.34 -1.68
N ILE A 152 -0.95 8.04 -0.56
CA ILE A 152 -1.83 7.96 0.60
C ILE A 152 -2.48 9.32 0.80
N GLU A 153 -3.80 9.37 0.73
CA GLU A 153 -4.55 10.60 1.01
C GLU A 153 -5.01 10.70 2.46
N ARG A 154 -5.54 11.87 2.84
CA ARG A 154 -5.88 12.26 4.21
C ARG A 154 -6.79 11.27 4.96
N SER A 155 -7.76 10.66 4.29
CA SER A 155 -8.69 9.70 4.92
C SER A 155 -8.08 8.30 5.10
N GLY A 156 -6.93 8.04 4.48
CA GLY A 156 -6.23 6.77 4.50
C GLY A 156 -6.46 5.91 3.25
N ASN A 157 -7.28 6.37 2.29
CA ASN A 157 -7.37 5.74 0.98
C ASN A 157 -6.01 5.81 0.30
N GLN A 158 -5.68 4.74 -0.39
CA GLN A 158 -4.39 4.60 -1.02
C GLN A 158 -4.50 3.85 -2.34
N THR A 159 -3.58 4.18 -3.24
CA THR A 159 -3.44 3.47 -4.52
C THR A 159 -1.97 3.27 -4.79
N LEU A 160 -1.63 2.07 -5.25
CA LEU A 160 -0.28 1.68 -5.56
C LEU A 160 -0.04 1.68 -7.06
N SER A 161 1.20 1.94 -7.46
CA SER A 161 1.69 1.66 -8.80
C SER A 161 2.99 0.91 -8.68
N SER A 162 3.11 -0.18 -9.44
CA SER A 162 4.24 -1.08 -9.39
C SER A 162 5.04 -1.04 -10.70
N GLY A 163 6.32 -1.37 -10.59
CA GLY A 163 7.17 -1.62 -11.72
C GLY A 163 8.31 -2.57 -11.38
N SER A 164 9.10 -2.92 -12.38
CA SER A 164 10.22 -3.84 -12.23
C SER A 164 11.51 -3.32 -12.85
N PHE A 165 12.65 -3.73 -12.29
CA PHE A 165 13.96 -3.52 -12.90
C PHE A 165 14.92 -4.64 -12.48
N ARG A 166 16.04 -4.75 -13.17
CA ARG A 166 17.13 -5.68 -12.82
C ARG A 166 18.44 -4.93 -12.72
N THR A 167 19.35 -5.39 -11.87
CA THR A 167 20.71 -4.88 -11.83
C THR A 167 21.63 -5.58 -12.83
N ARG A 168 22.57 -4.82 -13.39
CA ARG A 168 23.71 -5.37 -14.13
C ARG A 168 24.87 -5.75 -13.22
#